data_AF-A0A832N035-F1
#
_entry.id   AF-A0A832N035-F1
#
_cell.length_a   1.000
_cell.length_b   1.000
_cell.length_c   1.000
_cell.angle_alpha   90.00
_cell.angle_beta   90.00
_cell.angle_gamma   90.00
#
_symmetry.space_group_name_H-M   'P 1'
#
loop_
_entity.id
_entity.type
_entity.pdbx_description
1 polymer ?
#
loop_
_entity_poly.entity_id
_entity_poly.type
_entity_poly.pdbx_seq_one_letter_code
_entity_poly.pdbx_strand_id
1 'polypeptide(L)' 'MERKKIYNPESDEATSVRKIFGGDPTGIFELNDIKYQWAYNLWEMMLNNSWY' A
#
# COMPACT_ATOMS: atom_id res chain seq x y z
N MET A 1 9.54 16.36 -3.71
CA MET A 1 9.20 14.93 -3.53
C MET A 1 9.46 14.22 -4.83
N GLU A 2 10.18 13.11 -4.82
CA GLU A 2 10.38 12.29 -6.03
C GLU A 2 9.10 11.55 -6.39
N ARG A 3 8.85 11.39 -7.69
CA ARG A 3 7.70 10.65 -8.21
C ARG A 3 7.91 9.16 -7.93
N LYS A 4 6.87 8.47 -7.44
CA LYS A 4 6.90 7.01 -7.25
C LYS A 4 7.12 6.30 -8.58
N LYS A 5 7.98 5.28 -8.59
CA LYS A 5 8.13 4.35 -9.71
C LYS A 5 6.83 3.57 -9.88
N ILE A 6 6.47 3.24 -11.12
CA ILE A 6 5.30 2.38 -11.41
C ILE A 6 5.58 0.94 -10.97
N TYR A 7 6.81 0.49 -11.18
CA TYR A 7 7.26 -0.84 -10.80
C TYR A 7 8.74 -0.78 -10.36
N ASN A 8 9.08 -1.51 -9.30
CA ASN A 8 10.45 -1.68 -8.82
C ASN A 8 10.71 -3.16 -8.49
N PRO A 9 11.40 -3.94 -9.34
CA PRO A 9 11.70 -5.33 -9.04
C PRO A 9 12.77 -5.52 -7.94
N GLU A 10 13.51 -4.47 -7.59
CA GLU A 10 14.61 -4.52 -6.62
C GLU A 10 14.19 -4.06 -5.21
N SER A 11 12.90 -3.82 -4.99
CA SER A 11 12.38 -3.26 -3.73
C SER A 11 12.42 -4.24 -2.55
N ASP A 12 12.49 -3.69 -1.33
CA ASP A 12 12.31 -4.44 -0.08
C ASP A 12 10.84 -4.44 0.37
N GLU A 13 10.21 -5.61 0.30
CA GLU A 13 8.80 -5.82 0.65
C GLU A 13 8.56 -6.22 2.12
N ALA A 14 9.57 -6.24 2.97
CA ALA A 14 9.37 -6.57 4.37
C ALA A 14 8.40 -5.57 5.04
N THR A 15 7.34 -6.09 5.65
CA THR A 15 6.28 -5.30 6.28
C THR A 15 6.83 -4.33 7.34
N SER A 16 7.96 -4.66 7.97
CA SER A 16 8.65 -3.81 8.94
C SER A 16 9.23 -2.53 8.32
N VAL A 17 9.78 -2.59 7.10
CA VAL A 17 10.48 -1.46 6.47
C VAL A 17 9.57 -0.53 5.66
N ARG A 18 8.34 -0.97 5.34
CA ARG A 18 7.37 -0.17 4.55
C ARG A 18 7.06 1.18 5.20
N LYS A 19 7.03 2.26 4.42
CA LYS A 19 6.77 3.63 4.89
C LYS A 19 5.77 4.33 3.98
N ILE A 20 5.04 5.30 4.52
CA ILE A 20 4.10 6.14 3.75
C ILE A 20 4.88 7.04 2.78
N PHE A 21 6.00 7.60 3.24
CA PHE A 21 6.91 8.46 2.47
C PHE A 21 8.35 7.93 2.58
N GLY A 22 9.11 8.02 1.47
CA GLY A 22 10.52 7.61 1.45
C GLY A 22 10.76 6.12 1.69
N GLY A 23 9.75 5.27 1.45
CA GLY A 23 9.93 3.81 1.40
C GLY A 23 10.32 3.36 -0.01
N ASP A 24 10.58 2.06 -0.14
CA ASP A 24 10.97 1.42 -1.39
C ASP A 24 9.97 0.31 -1.78
N PRO A 25 8.79 0.66 -2.36
CA PRO A 25 7.78 -0.32 -2.72
C PRO A 25 7.99 -0.90 -4.13
N THR A 26 7.57 -2.15 -4.34
CA THR A 26 7.47 -2.80 -5.67
C THR A 26 6.53 -2.06 -6.61
N GLY A 27 5.49 -1.42 -6.09
CA GLY A 27 4.37 -0.88 -6.86
C GLY A 27 3.19 -1.83 -7.02
N ILE A 28 3.26 -3.04 -6.46
CA ILE A 28 2.17 -4.03 -6.43
C ILE A 28 1.35 -3.85 -5.14
N PHE A 29 0.04 -4.03 -5.23
CA PHE A 29 -0.85 -4.06 -4.06
C PHE A 29 -1.06 -5.50 -3.58
N GLU A 30 -0.34 -5.92 -2.55
CA GLU A 30 -0.57 -7.19 -1.85
C GLU A 30 -1.50 -6.98 -0.66
N LEU A 31 -2.73 -7.51 -0.74
CA LEU A 31 -3.74 -7.28 0.29
C LEU A 31 -3.64 -8.25 1.48
N ASN A 32 -2.92 -9.37 1.33
CA ASN A 32 -2.73 -10.33 2.42
C ASN A 32 -1.58 -9.95 3.37
N ASP A 33 -0.64 -9.12 2.91
CA ASP A 33 0.49 -8.63 3.70
C ASP A 33 0.51 -7.10 3.70
N ILE A 34 -0.26 -6.49 4.61
CA ILE A 34 -0.38 -5.04 4.74
C ILE A 34 0.20 -4.58 6.08
N LYS A 35 1.09 -3.57 6.06
CA LYS A 35 1.65 -2.95 7.28
C LYS A 35 0.60 -2.21 8.11
N TYR A 36 -0.27 -1.47 7.45
CA TYR A 36 -1.25 -0.59 8.07
C TYR A 36 -2.65 -1.18 7.93
N GLN A 37 -3.03 -2.07 8.85
CA GLN A 37 -4.33 -2.76 8.82
C GLN A 37 -5.53 -1.80 8.84
N TRP A 38 -5.39 -0.62 9.45
CA TRP A 38 -6.43 0.41 9.40
C TRP A 38 -6.76 0.87 7.97
N ALA A 39 -5.81 0.79 7.03
CA ALA A 39 -6.02 1.19 5.65
C ALA A 39 -6.95 0.21 4.92
N TYR A 40 -6.84 -1.08 5.23
CA TYR A 40 -7.73 -2.11 4.71
C TYR A 40 -9.16 -1.91 5.24
N ASN A 41 -9.32 -1.76 6.55
CA ASN A 41 -10.63 -1.52 7.17
C ASN A 41 -11.31 -0.24 6.63
N LEU A 42 -10.52 0.81 6.37
CA LEU A 42 -11.03 2.04 5.77
C LEU A 42 -11.52 1.80 4.34
N TRP A 43 -10.75 1.06 3.53
CA TRP A 43 -11.15 0.69 2.18
C TRP A 43 -12.46 -0.12 2.17
N GLU A 44 -12.62 -1.10 3.06
CA GLU A 44 -13.86 -1.86 3.19
C GLU A 44 -15.06 -0.97 3.57
N MET A 45 -14.88 -0.04 4.51
CA MET A 45 -15.92 0.91 4.90
C MET A 45 -16.32 1.82 3.72
N MET A 46 -15.36 2.30 2.94
CA MET A 46 -15.63 3.10 1.75
C MET A 46 -16.41 2.30 0.70
N LEU A 47 -16.00 1.05 0.45
CA LEU A 47 -16.66 0.17 -0.51
C LEU A 47 -18.13 -0.07 -0.14
N ASN A 48 -18.40 -0.40 1.12
CA ASN A 48 -19.76 -0.65 1.63
C ASN A 48 -20.68 0.57 1.59
N ASN A 49 -20.12 1.79 1.58
CA ASN A 49 -20.88 3.04 1.50
C ASN A 49 -21.06 3.56 0.07
N SER A 50 -20.73 2.76 -0.95
CA SER A 50 -20.96 3.12 -2.36
C SER A 50 -22.46 3.18 -2.66
N TRP A 51 -22.89 4.20 -3.40
CA TRP A 51 -24.28 4.38 -3.85
C TRP A 51 -24.32 4.70 -5.36
N TYR A 52 -25.41 4.36 -6.02
CA TYR A 52 -25.62 4.47 -7.47
C TYR A 52 -26.86 5.28 -7.81
#